data_AF-A0A319F0T7-F1
#
_entry.id   AF-A0A319F0T7-F1
#
_cell.length_a   1.000
_cell.length_b   1.000
_cell.length_c   1.000
_cell.angle_alpha   90.00
_cell.angle_beta   90.00
_cell.angle_gamma   90.00
#
_symmetry.space_group_name_H-M   'P 1'
#
loop_
_entity.id
_entity.type
_entity.pdbx_description
1 polymer ?
#
loop_
_entity_poly.entity_id
_entity_poly.type
_entity_poly.pdbx_seq_one_letter_code
_entity_poly.pdbx_strand_id
1 'polypeptide(L)'
;MAPRSHNSTDSFYYSNYWSLSGSKCSQNAAFSSESSRVEVTFHALYLIVFVALIYYTSFRTFKKKAVPIHLWLLFATSLLFMIIAMILSIIMTTLTECAVLSISAGSHGLIPVDWLVSLAKYILFALILLPICRRLHHQAKATSTFILIAHSITLTVLGILLLCAVALETKLVDELYGTSWEWGIFDLQRHERGLRTTFYVFEVVAMLMAAGWMVLALLRAPHLRKGVCSAFLFPSSLIFGFGLDVANRNRPSASP
;
A
#
# COMPACT_ATOMS: atom_id res chain seq x y z
N MET A 1 -33.96 -72.24 -26.95
CA MET A 1 -34.20 -70.86 -27.44
C MET A 1 -32.88 -70.11 -27.41
N ALA A 2 -32.29 -69.87 -28.57
CA ALA A 2 -31.03 -69.14 -28.70
C ALA A 2 -31.31 -67.64 -28.84
N PRO A 3 -30.59 -66.76 -28.13
CA PRO A 3 -30.62 -65.33 -28.42
C PRO A 3 -29.62 -64.96 -29.51
N ARG A 4 -30.12 -64.09 -30.38
CA ARG A 4 -29.55 -63.54 -31.61
C ARG A 4 -28.38 -62.61 -31.27
N SER A 5 -27.19 -62.93 -31.76
CA SER A 5 -26.04 -62.03 -31.84
C SER A 5 -26.36 -60.92 -32.85
N HIS A 6 -26.50 -59.68 -32.37
CA HIS A 6 -26.48 -58.49 -33.23
C HIS A 6 -25.19 -57.73 -32.98
N ASN A 7 -24.40 -57.70 -34.03
CA ASN A 7 -23.14 -57.00 -34.14
C ASN A 7 -23.44 -55.49 -34.24
N SER A 8 -22.98 -54.71 -33.26
CA SER A 8 -22.83 -53.27 -33.39
C SER A 8 -21.40 -52.94 -33.01
N THR A 9 -20.53 -52.99 -34.01
CA THR A 9 -19.20 -52.39 -33.99
C THR A 9 -19.34 -50.88 -33.89
N ASP A 10 -19.64 -50.38 -32.69
CA ASP A 10 -19.42 -48.99 -32.36
C ASP A 10 -17.92 -48.80 -32.20
N SER A 11 -17.32 -48.43 -33.33
CA SER A 11 -16.02 -47.80 -33.40
C SER A 11 -16.10 -46.54 -32.54
N PHE A 12 -15.71 -46.67 -31.26
CA PHE A 12 -15.41 -45.54 -30.41
C PHE A 12 -14.32 -44.74 -31.13
N TYR A 13 -14.75 -43.70 -31.84
CA TYR A 13 -13.92 -42.56 -32.16
C TYR A 13 -13.37 -42.07 -30.82
N TYR A 14 -12.15 -42.51 -30.50
CA TYR A 14 -11.23 -41.74 -29.67
C TYR A 14 -10.98 -40.44 -30.43
N SER A 15 -11.94 -39.52 -30.33
CA SER A 15 -11.71 -38.13 -30.63
C SER A 15 -10.70 -37.71 -29.58
N ASN A 16 -9.44 -37.68 -30.01
CA ASN A 16 -8.33 -37.05 -29.31
C ASN A 16 -8.69 -35.57 -29.15
N TYR A 17 -9.53 -35.26 -28.18
CA TYR A 17 -9.58 -33.93 -27.61
C TYR A 17 -8.27 -33.77 -26.86
N TRP A 18 -7.28 -33.30 -27.59
CA TRP A 18 -6.30 -32.38 -27.05
C TRP A 18 -7.10 -31.20 -26.53
N SER A 19 -7.71 -31.36 -25.36
CA SER A 19 -8.17 -30.26 -24.54
C SER A 19 -6.90 -29.47 -24.27
N LEU A 20 -6.64 -28.44 -25.09
CA LEU A 20 -5.87 -27.31 -24.62
C LEU A 20 -6.57 -26.94 -23.32
N SER A 21 -5.98 -27.32 -22.19
CA SER A 21 -6.38 -26.83 -20.88
C SER A 21 -6.22 -25.33 -20.97
N GLY A 22 -7.28 -24.64 -21.42
CA GLY A 22 -7.35 -23.20 -21.39
C GLY A 22 -7.02 -22.83 -19.97
N SER A 23 -5.94 -22.06 -19.79
CA SER A 23 -5.55 -21.62 -18.46
C SER A 23 -6.80 -21.08 -17.77
N LYS A 24 -6.99 -21.34 -16.47
CA LYS A 24 -8.17 -20.87 -15.74
C LYS A 24 -8.44 -19.38 -15.97
N CYS A 25 -7.38 -18.60 -16.20
CA CYS A 25 -7.44 -17.20 -16.63
C CYS A 25 -8.15 -16.97 -17.98
N SER A 26 -7.85 -17.76 -19.01
CA SER A 26 -8.48 -17.66 -20.35
C SER A 26 -9.95 -18.08 -20.32
N GLN A 27 -10.27 -19.12 -19.55
CA GLN A 27 -11.65 -19.60 -19.39
C GLN A 27 -12.54 -18.60 -18.64
N ASN A 28 -11.99 -17.86 -17.70
CA ASN A 28 -12.73 -16.89 -16.88
C ASN A 28 -12.71 -15.46 -17.45
N ALA A 29 -12.20 -15.26 -18.67
CA ALA A 29 -12.00 -13.93 -19.25
C ALA A 29 -11.31 -12.97 -18.25
N ALA A 30 -10.23 -13.44 -17.62
CA ALA A 30 -9.47 -12.67 -16.64
C ALA A 30 -9.08 -11.30 -17.21
N PHE A 31 -9.21 -10.24 -16.41
CA PHE A 31 -9.00 -8.85 -16.82
C PHE A 31 -9.98 -8.34 -17.89
N SER A 32 -11.15 -8.95 -18.04
CA SER A 32 -12.26 -8.36 -18.82
C SER A 32 -12.81 -7.09 -18.16
N SER A 33 -12.69 -6.98 -16.83
CA SER A 33 -13.06 -5.79 -16.08
C SER A 33 -12.03 -4.66 -16.29
N GLU A 34 -12.52 -3.50 -16.74
CA GLU A 34 -11.72 -2.28 -16.84
C GLU A 34 -11.10 -1.88 -15.48
N SER A 35 -11.81 -2.14 -14.38
CA SER A 35 -11.33 -1.84 -13.02
C SER A 35 -10.01 -2.56 -12.72
N SER A 36 -9.94 -3.85 -13.02
CA SER A 36 -8.78 -4.70 -12.71
C SER A 36 -7.59 -4.38 -13.61
N ARG A 37 -7.84 -4.05 -14.88
CA ARG A 37 -6.79 -3.61 -15.83
C ARG A 37 -6.13 -2.32 -15.36
N VAL A 38 -6.95 -1.35 -14.97
CA VAL A 38 -6.49 -0.05 -14.47
C VAL A 38 -5.67 -0.24 -13.19
N GLU A 39 -6.18 -1.03 -12.25
CA GLU A 39 -5.50 -1.31 -10.99
C GLU A 39 -4.12 -1.95 -11.19
N VAL A 40 -4.02 -3.03 -11.96
CA VAL A 40 -2.74 -3.71 -12.21
C VAL A 40 -1.76 -2.78 -12.94
N THR A 41 -2.22 -1.99 -13.90
CA THR A 41 -1.38 -1.04 -14.64
C THR A 41 -0.79 0.01 -13.69
N PHE A 42 -1.59 0.54 -12.77
CA PHE A 42 -1.09 1.48 -11.76
C PHE A 42 -0.08 0.84 -10.82
N HIS A 43 -0.36 -0.35 -10.30
CA HIS A 43 0.58 -1.08 -9.44
C HIS A 43 1.92 -1.32 -10.14
N ALA A 44 1.90 -1.73 -11.42
CA ALA A 44 3.10 -1.93 -12.23
C ALA A 44 3.87 -0.61 -12.46
N LEU A 45 3.16 0.48 -12.76
CA LEU A 45 3.77 1.80 -12.94
C LEU A 45 4.45 2.27 -11.64
N TYR A 46 3.76 2.15 -10.50
CA TYR A 46 4.33 2.50 -9.21
C TYR A 46 5.54 1.65 -8.85
N LEU A 47 5.52 0.35 -9.17
CA LEU A 47 6.66 -0.54 -8.97
C LEU A 47 7.90 -0.04 -9.73
N ILE A 48 7.73 0.34 -11.01
CA ILE A 48 8.83 0.90 -11.82
C ILE A 48 9.36 2.19 -11.18
N VAL A 49 8.47 3.08 -10.73
CA VAL A 49 8.86 4.33 -10.05
C VAL A 49 9.64 4.04 -8.77
N PHE A 50 9.20 3.12 -7.92
CA PHE A 50 9.89 2.78 -6.69
C PHE A 50 11.25 2.14 -6.94
N VAL A 51 11.36 1.24 -7.93
CA VAL A 51 12.65 0.65 -8.34
C VAL A 51 13.60 1.73 -8.86
N ALA A 52 13.11 2.66 -9.69
CA ALA A 52 13.91 3.77 -10.18
C ALA A 52 14.38 4.69 -9.04
N LEU A 53 13.53 4.95 -8.04
CA LEU A 53 13.88 5.72 -6.85
C LEU A 53 14.95 5.01 -6.00
N ILE A 54 14.84 3.70 -5.77
CA ILE A 54 15.88 2.93 -5.08
C ILE A 54 17.20 3.02 -5.84
N TYR A 55 17.18 2.80 -7.15
CA TYR A 55 18.37 2.86 -7.99
C TYR A 55 19.04 4.24 -7.93
N TYR A 56 18.25 5.30 -8.15
CA TYR A 56 18.72 6.68 -8.13
C TYR A 56 19.30 7.09 -6.76
N THR A 57 18.58 6.77 -5.69
CA THR A 57 19.00 7.15 -4.33
C THR A 57 20.21 6.34 -3.87
N SER A 58 20.29 5.05 -4.21
CA SER A 58 21.47 4.23 -3.94
C SER A 58 22.69 4.78 -4.66
N PHE A 59 22.59 5.00 -5.97
CA PHE A 59 23.69 5.55 -6.79
C PHE A 59 24.18 6.91 -6.25
N ARG A 60 23.25 7.79 -5.90
CA ARG A 60 23.58 9.10 -5.31
C ARG A 60 24.25 8.98 -3.94
N THR A 61 23.82 8.03 -3.12
CA THR A 61 24.36 7.83 -1.77
C THR A 61 25.79 7.29 -1.83
N PHE A 62 26.05 6.30 -2.69
CA PHE A 62 27.40 5.78 -2.93
C PHE A 62 28.37 6.87 -3.40
N LYS A 63 27.92 7.78 -4.27
CA LYS A 63 28.75 8.87 -4.78
C LYS A 63 29.03 9.99 -3.78
N LYS A 64 28.06 10.33 -2.91
CA LYS A 64 28.13 11.58 -2.13
C LYS A 64 28.60 11.41 -0.68
N LYS A 65 28.72 10.19 -0.12
CA LYS A 65 29.16 9.86 1.27
C LYS A 65 28.55 10.72 2.42
N ALA A 66 27.60 11.61 2.14
CA ALA A 66 27.15 12.66 3.04
C ALA A 66 25.81 12.35 3.73
N VAL A 67 25.12 11.28 3.32
CA VAL A 67 23.85 10.88 3.93
C VAL A 67 24.14 9.91 5.08
N PRO A 68 23.61 10.15 6.28
CA PRO A 68 23.83 9.23 7.39
C PRO A 68 23.14 7.88 7.11
N ILE A 69 23.86 6.79 7.37
CA ILE A 69 23.49 5.41 7.00
C ILE A 69 22.11 5.02 7.52
N HIS A 70 21.75 5.40 8.75
CA HIS A 70 20.45 5.04 9.34
C HIS A 70 19.26 5.67 8.60
N LEU A 71 19.42 6.89 8.07
CA LEU A 71 18.37 7.57 7.32
C LEU A 71 18.18 6.93 5.95
N TRP A 72 19.30 6.55 5.31
CA TRP A 72 19.26 5.80 4.06
C TRP A 72 18.62 4.43 4.25
N LEU A 73 18.97 3.71 5.32
CA LEU A 73 18.41 2.39 5.63
C LEU A 73 16.90 2.47 5.86
N LEU A 74 16.43 3.41 6.68
CA LEU A 74 14.99 3.60 6.89
C LEU A 74 14.25 3.90 5.58
N PHE A 75 14.85 4.73 4.70
CA PHE A 75 14.27 5.05 3.39
C PHE A 75 14.23 3.85 2.45
N ALA A 76 15.32 3.09 2.39
CA ALA A 76 15.39 1.85 1.63
C ALA A 76 14.38 0.82 2.13
N THR A 77 14.22 0.67 3.45
CA THR A 77 13.23 -0.23 4.06
C THR A 77 11.80 0.18 3.71
N SER A 78 11.46 1.48 3.77
CA SER A 78 10.14 1.98 3.36
C SER A 78 9.85 1.66 1.89
N LEU A 79 10.81 1.92 0.99
CA LEU A 79 10.65 1.60 -0.43
C LEU A 79 10.55 0.09 -0.69
N LEU A 80 11.33 -0.71 0.04
CA LEU A 80 11.28 -2.17 -0.07
C LEU A 80 9.91 -2.71 0.32
N PHE A 81 9.32 -2.23 1.43
CA PHE A 81 7.97 -2.62 1.83
C PHE A 81 6.92 -2.21 0.78
N MET A 82 7.02 -1.03 0.17
CA MET A 82 6.13 -0.65 -0.94
C MET A 82 6.28 -1.57 -2.14
N ILE A 83 7.51 -1.92 -2.53
CA ILE A 83 7.75 -2.83 -3.67
C ILE A 83 7.16 -4.21 -3.39
N ILE A 84 7.41 -4.77 -2.20
CA ILE A 84 6.85 -6.08 -1.81
C ILE A 84 5.32 -6.01 -1.83
N ALA A 85 4.73 -4.95 -1.28
CA ALA A 85 3.28 -4.77 -1.29
C ALA A 85 2.72 -4.71 -2.73
N MET A 86 3.34 -3.95 -3.63
CA MET A 86 2.90 -3.85 -5.03
C MET A 86 3.00 -5.19 -5.76
N ILE A 87 4.07 -5.96 -5.53
CA ILE A 87 4.23 -7.31 -6.09
C ILE A 87 3.12 -8.22 -5.57
N LEU A 88 2.87 -8.22 -4.26
CA LEU A 88 1.82 -9.02 -3.65
C LEU A 88 0.44 -8.63 -4.16
N SER A 89 0.11 -7.34 -4.29
CA SER A 89 -1.14 -6.89 -4.91
C SER A 89 -1.30 -7.46 -6.31
N ILE A 90 -0.29 -7.34 -7.18
CA ILE A 90 -0.35 -7.87 -8.55
C ILE A 90 -0.61 -9.38 -8.53
N ILE A 91 0.11 -10.12 -7.68
CA ILE A 91 -0.06 -11.57 -7.54
C ILE A 91 -1.48 -11.91 -7.05
N MET A 92 -1.97 -11.26 -6.01
CA MET A 92 -3.30 -11.52 -5.46
C MET A 92 -4.39 -11.17 -6.48
N THR A 93 -4.34 -9.99 -7.10
CA THR A 93 -5.30 -9.58 -8.14
C THR A 93 -5.31 -10.56 -9.32
N THR A 94 -4.14 -10.98 -9.80
CA THR A 94 -4.07 -11.96 -10.91
C THR A 94 -4.65 -13.31 -10.52
N LEU A 95 -4.37 -13.81 -9.32
CA LEU A 95 -4.90 -15.10 -8.85
C LEU A 95 -6.42 -15.06 -8.60
N THR A 96 -6.94 -13.92 -8.15
CA THR A 96 -8.40 -13.70 -7.98
C THR A 96 -9.11 -13.61 -9.34
N GLU A 97 -8.58 -12.83 -10.29
CA GLU A 97 -9.14 -12.70 -11.66
C GLU A 97 -9.13 -14.03 -12.42
N CYS A 98 -8.13 -14.88 -12.19
CA CYS A 98 -8.07 -16.21 -12.78
C CYS A 98 -8.96 -17.24 -12.05
N ALA A 99 -9.71 -16.84 -11.02
CA ALA A 99 -10.48 -17.70 -10.11
C ALA A 99 -9.68 -18.90 -9.58
N VAL A 100 -8.38 -18.69 -9.34
CA VAL A 100 -7.51 -19.67 -8.69
C VAL A 100 -7.72 -19.62 -7.18
N LEU A 101 -7.93 -18.42 -6.64
CA LEU A 101 -8.30 -18.17 -5.25
C LEU A 101 -9.81 -17.92 -5.13
N SER A 102 -10.40 -18.42 -4.04
CA SER A 102 -11.74 -17.99 -3.63
C SER A 102 -11.69 -16.53 -3.17
N ILE A 103 -12.84 -15.84 -3.19
CA ILE A 103 -12.94 -14.43 -2.76
C ILE A 103 -12.44 -14.27 -1.32
N SER A 104 -12.81 -15.18 -0.42
CA SER A 104 -12.34 -15.19 0.98
C SER A 104 -10.81 -15.32 1.07
N ALA A 105 -10.21 -16.27 0.35
CA ALA A 105 -8.76 -16.46 0.35
C ALA A 105 -8.02 -15.26 -0.30
N GLY A 106 -8.63 -14.65 -1.31
CA GLY A 106 -8.15 -13.40 -1.92
C GLY A 106 -8.10 -12.25 -0.92
N SER A 107 -9.19 -12.01 -0.19
CA SER A 107 -9.27 -10.97 0.84
C SER A 107 -8.26 -11.19 1.97
N HIS A 108 -8.08 -12.43 2.42
CA HIS A 108 -7.10 -12.75 3.46
C HIS A 108 -5.66 -12.49 3.01
N GLY A 109 -5.33 -12.78 1.75
CA GLY A 109 -3.99 -12.50 1.24
C GLY A 109 -3.71 -11.02 0.93
N LEU A 110 -4.74 -10.15 0.95
CA LEU A 110 -4.55 -8.69 0.90
C LEU A 110 -4.23 -8.08 2.27
N ILE A 111 -4.46 -8.79 3.38
CA ILE A 111 -4.06 -8.35 4.73
C ILE A 111 -2.57 -7.96 4.79
N PRO A 112 -1.61 -8.82 4.40
CA PRO A 112 -0.19 -8.46 4.44
C PRO A 112 0.15 -7.28 3.52
N VAL A 113 -0.59 -7.08 2.42
CA VAL A 113 -0.42 -5.91 1.55
C VAL A 113 -0.76 -4.64 2.32
N ASP A 114 -1.92 -4.58 2.98
CA ASP A 114 -2.33 -3.40 3.74
C ASP A 114 -1.35 -3.10 4.89
N TRP A 115 -0.90 -4.12 5.62
CA TRP A 115 0.14 -3.99 6.64
C TRP A 115 1.43 -3.37 6.07
N LEU A 116 1.94 -3.89 4.95
CA LEU A 116 3.19 -3.42 4.35
C LEU A 116 3.05 -1.98 3.83
N VAL A 117 1.93 -1.64 3.18
CA VAL A 117 1.68 -0.27 2.69
C VAL A 117 1.59 0.70 3.87
N SER A 118 0.83 0.35 4.91
CA SER A 118 0.65 1.14 6.11
C SER A 118 1.98 1.39 6.83
N LEU A 119 2.78 0.35 7.05
CA LEU A 119 4.11 0.46 7.66
C LEU A 119 5.07 1.26 6.80
N ALA A 120 5.05 1.07 5.48
CA ALA A 120 5.90 1.82 4.57
C ALA A 120 5.61 3.32 4.60
N LYS A 121 4.32 3.70 4.57
CA LYS A 121 3.85 5.08 4.73
C LYS A 121 4.34 5.66 6.06
N TYR A 122 4.14 4.94 7.17
CA TYR A 122 4.58 5.38 8.49
C TYR A 122 6.09 5.63 8.59
N ILE A 123 6.91 4.72 8.05
CA ILE A 123 8.37 4.89 8.03
C ILE A 123 8.74 6.12 7.18
N LEU A 124 8.07 6.35 6.06
CA LEU A 124 8.27 7.54 5.23
C LEU A 124 7.93 8.82 5.98
N PHE A 125 6.86 8.82 6.77
CA PHE A 125 6.53 9.93 7.66
C PHE A 125 7.61 10.19 8.70
N ALA A 126 8.04 9.14 9.41
CA ALA A 126 9.11 9.25 10.39
C ALA A 126 10.39 9.82 9.77
N LEU A 127 10.74 9.38 8.56
CA LEU A 127 11.89 9.87 7.78
C LEU A 127 11.82 11.34 7.41
N ILE A 128 10.63 11.89 7.18
CA ILE A 128 10.46 13.32 6.87
C ILE A 128 10.59 14.15 8.16
N LEU A 129 10.00 13.68 9.26
CA LEU A 129 10.02 14.39 10.54
C LEU A 129 11.42 14.40 11.20
N LEU A 130 12.14 13.28 11.20
CA LEU A 130 13.47 13.12 11.81
C LEU A 130 14.50 14.22 11.42
N PRO A 131 14.77 14.52 10.14
CA PRO A 131 15.74 15.53 9.74
C PRO A 131 15.27 16.96 10.05
N ILE A 132 13.95 17.21 10.04
CA ILE A 132 13.39 18.52 10.44
C ILE A 132 13.70 18.77 11.92
N CYS A 133 13.42 17.78 12.78
CA CYS A 133 13.71 17.86 14.21
C CYS A 133 15.20 18.12 14.47
N ARG A 134 16.10 17.43 13.77
CA ARG A 134 17.56 17.62 13.92
C ARG A 134 18.02 19.01 13.50
N ARG A 135 17.54 19.53 12.36
CA ARG A 135 17.90 20.87 11.89
C ARG A 135 17.39 21.96 12.82
N LEU A 136 16.17 21.79 13.31
CA LEU A 136 15.56 22.73 14.25
C LEU A 136 16.27 22.71 15.61
N HIS A 137 16.68 21.53 16.08
CA HIS A 137 17.45 21.39 17.31
C HIS A 137 18.79 22.14 17.25
N HIS A 138 19.50 22.03 16.13
CA HIS A 138 20.77 22.73 15.94
C HIS A 138 20.61 24.26 15.88
N GLN A 139 19.47 24.78 15.45
CA GLN A 139 19.23 26.22 15.31
C GLN A 139 18.61 26.87 16.57
N ALA A 140 17.83 26.15 17.36
CA ALA A 140 17.04 26.68 18.47
C ALA A 140 17.47 26.13 19.83
N LYS A 141 18.76 26.25 20.16
CA LYS A 141 19.44 25.61 21.32
C LYS A 141 18.65 25.63 22.64
N ALA A 142 17.78 26.61 22.91
CA ALA A 142 16.98 26.71 24.13
C ALA A 142 15.54 26.14 24.05
N THR A 143 14.86 26.19 22.90
CA THR A 143 13.45 25.72 22.73
C THR A 143 13.31 24.36 22.06
N SER A 144 14.44 23.76 21.70
CA SER A 144 14.50 22.58 20.86
C SER A 144 14.04 21.27 21.51
N THR A 145 14.14 21.13 22.84
CA THR A 145 13.76 19.90 23.54
C THR A 145 12.25 19.67 23.50
N PHE A 146 11.45 20.72 23.71
CA PHE A 146 9.99 20.65 23.66
C PHE A 146 9.48 20.23 22.27
N ILE A 147 10.12 20.73 21.21
CA ILE A 147 9.71 20.43 19.84
C ILE A 147 10.05 18.98 19.47
N LEU A 148 11.20 18.49 19.93
CA LEU A 148 11.59 17.09 19.73
C LEU A 148 10.63 16.14 20.47
N ILE A 149 10.29 16.47 21.71
CA ILE A 149 9.29 15.73 22.49
C ILE A 149 7.94 15.73 21.78
N ALA A 150 7.46 16.90 21.31
CA ALA A 150 6.19 17.00 20.61
C ALA A 150 6.16 16.11 19.35
N HIS A 151 7.18 16.17 18.49
CA HIS A 151 7.23 15.33 17.28
C HIS A 151 7.36 13.84 17.63
N SER A 152 8.11 13.50 18.68
CA SER A 152 8.22 12.13 19.16
C SER A 152 6.86 11.60 19.61
N ILE A 153 6.13 12.37 20.43
CA ILE A 153 4.78 12.01 20.89
C ILE A 153 3.84 11.88 19.70
N THR A 154 3.87 12.80 18.74
CA THR A 154 3.03 12.72 17.53
C THR A 154 3.30 11.45 16.75
N LEU A 155 4.57 11.10 16.51
CA LEU A 155 4.94 9.86 15.82
C LEU A 155 4.50 8.62 16.60
N THR A 156 4.70 8.59 17.91
CA THR A 156 4.28 7.47 18.76
C THR A 156 2.77 7.28 18.73
N VAL A 157 1.99 8.35 18.90
CA VAL A 157 0.53 8.30 18.84
C VAL A 157 0.06 7.83 17.47
N LEU A 158 0.65 8.35 16.40
CA LEU A 158 0.30 7.97 15.03
C LEU A 158 0.66 6.49 14.75
N GLY A 159 1.78 6.00 15.28
CA GLY A 159 2.15 4.58 15.19
C GLY A 159 1.19 3.66 15.96
N ILE A 160 0.74 4.06 17.16
CA ILE A 160 -0.25 3.31 17.93
C ILE A 160 -1.59 3.27 17.18
N LEU A 161 -2.06 4.43 16.70
CA LEU A 161 -3.31 4.51 15.94
C LEU A 161 -3.26 3.64 14.69
N LEU A 162 -2.13 3.63 13.97
CA LEU A 162 -1.93 2.78 12.81
C LEU A 162 -2.01 1.30 13.16
N LEU A 163 -1.27 0.86 14.19
CA LEU A 163 -1.28 -0.54 14.62
C LEU A 163 -2.67 -0.98 15.03
N CYS A 164 -3.40 -0.14 15.77
CA CYS A 164 -4.78 -0.43 16.14
C CYS A 164 -5.71 -0.50 14.92
N ALA A 165 -5.55 0.40 13.94
CA ALA A 165 -6.37 0.43 12.73
C ALA A 165 -6.16 -0.82 11.87
N VAL A 166 -4.90 -1.16 11.61
CA VAL A 166 -4.55 -2.33 10.80
C VAL A 166 -4.91 -3.63 11.52
N ALA A 167 -4.76 -3.70 12.86
CA ALA A 167 -5.21 -4.86 13.64
C ALA A 167 -6.73 -5.03 13.60
N LEU A 168 -7.49 -3.94 13.71
CA LEU A 168 -8.95 -3.97 13.59
C LEU A 168 -9.38 -4.37 12.18
N GLU A 169 -8.73 -3.86 11.13
CA GLU A 169 -9.00 -4.25 9.74
C GLU A 169 -8.71 -5.74 9.51
N THR A 170 -7.60 -6.24 10.04
CA THR A 170 -7.25 -7.68 10.00
C THR A 170 -8.35 -8.52 10.65
N LYS A 171 -8.80 -8.12 11.85
CA LYS A 171 -9.88 -8.81 12.55
C LYS A 171 -11.21 -8.74 11.79
N LEU A 172 -11.52 -7.59 11.19
CA LEU A 172 -12.73 -7.41 10.39
C LEU A 172 -12.73 -8.29 9.15
N VAL A 173 -11.59 -8.42 8.46
CA VAL A 173 -11.46 -9.32 7.31
C VAL A 173 -11.64 -10.78 7.75
N ASP A 174 -11.04 -11.18 8.87
CA ASP A 174 -11.16 -12.54 9.40
C ASP A 174 -12.61 -12.87 9.81
N GLU A 175 -13.35 -11.94 10.42
CA GLU A 175 -14.76 -12.12 10.76
C GLU A 175 -15.68 -12.09 9.52
N LEU A 176 -15.40 -11.23 8.54
CA LEU A 176 -16.26 -11.07 7.35
C LEU A 176 -16.13 -12.24 6.38
N TYR A 177 -14.95 -12.85 6.29
CA TYR A 177 -14.64 -13.93 5.34
C TYR A 177 -14.36 -15.28 6.02
N GLY A 178 -14.51 -15.35 7.35
CA GLY A 178 -14.45 -16.56 8.15
C GLY A 178 -15.74 -17.39 8.10
N THR A 179 -15.77 -18.45 8.91
CA THR A 179 -16.88 -19.43 8.91
C THR A 179 -18.04 -19.06 9.85
N SER A 180 -17.83 -18.13 10.78
CA SER A 180 -18.81 -17.72 11.80
C SER A 180 -19.19 -16.25 11.65
N TRP A 181 -20.40 -16.00 11.16
CA TRP A 181 -20.93 -14.64 11.01
C TRP A 181 -21.48 -14.15 12.36
N GLU A 182 -20.79 -13.22 13.00
CA GLU A 182 -21.26 -12.58 14.22
C GLU A 182 -21.89 -11.21 13.93
N TRP A 183 -23.01 -10.89 14.58
CA TRP A 183 -23.70 -9.61 14.38
C TRP A 183 -22.89 -8.38 14.86
N GLY A 184 -21.83 -8.59 15.63
CA GLY A 184 -20.93 -7.55 16.13
C GLY A 184 -20.07 -6.86 15.05
N ILE A 185 -20.04 -7.39 13.83
CA ILE A 185 -19.25 -6.84 12.71
C ILE A 185 -19.63 -5.38 12.40
N PHE A 186 -20.91 -5.02 12.49
CA PHE A 186 -21.37 -3.66 12.19
C PHE A 186 -20.83 -2.63 13.20
N ASP A 187 -20.79 -3.00 14.48
CA ASP A 187 -20.19 -2.15 15.51
C ASP A 187 -18.68 -2.07 15.29
N LEU A 188 -18.01 -3.20 15.01
CA LEU A 188 -16.57 -3.21 14.76
C LEU A 188 -16.17 -2.34 13.56
N GLN A 189 -16.92 -2.41 12.47
CA GLN A 189 -16.72 -1.58 11.28
C GLN A 189 -16.88 -0.09 11.59
N ARG A 190 -17.85 0.28 12.44
CA ARG A 190 -18.04 1.67 12.86
C ARG A 190 -16.84 2.18 13.66
N HIS A 191 -16.29 1.36 14.54
CA HIS A 191 -15.10 1.71 15.34
C HIS A 191 -13.84 1.79 14.46
N GLU A 192 -13.66 0.89 13.51
CA GLU A 192 -12.58 0.93 12.52
C GLU A 192 -12.61 2.25 11.74
N ARG A 193 -13.76 2.64 11.19
CA ARG A 193 -13.89 3.89 10.43
C ARG A 193 -13.59 5.12 11.29
N GLY A 194 -14.06 5.14 12.53
CA GLY A 194 -13.79 6.22 13.47
C GLY A 194 -12.29 6.34 13.79
N LEU A 195 -11.63 5.21 14.02
CA LEU A 195 -10.19 5.15 14.28
C LEU A 195 -9.38 5.59 13.05
N ARG A 196 -9.75 5.12 11.85
CA ARG A 196 -9.06 5.49 10.59
C ARG A 196 -9.23 6.96 10.28
N THR A 197 -10.43 7.50 10.49
CA THR A 197 -10.68 8.96 10.34
C THR A 197 -9.80 9.75 11.30
N THR A 198 -9.70 9.32 12.56
CA THR A 198 -8.83 9.96 13.56
C THR A 198 -7.38 9.89 13.13
N PHE A 199 -6.91 8.73 12.67
CA PHE A 199 -5.57 8.55 12.12
C PHE A 199 -5.29 9.55 10.98
N TYR A 200 -6.17 9.66 9.97
CA TYR A 200 -5.99 10.59 8.86
C TYR A 200 -5.96 12.06 9.31
N VAL A 201 -6.80 12.44 10.28
CA VAL A 201 -6.77 13.80 10.84
C VAL A 201 -5.42 14.08 11.49
N PHE A 202 -4.91 13.16 12.31
CA PHE A 202 -3.58 13.29 12.92
C PHE A 202 -2.46 13.32 11.87
N GLU A 203 -2.59 12.55 10.80
CA GLU A 203 -1.65 12.52 9.69
C GLU A 203 -1.59 13.87 8.96
N VAL A 204 -2.75 14.49 8.67
CA VAL A 204 -2.84 15.83 8.08
C VAL A 204 -2.22 16.87 9.02
N VAL A 205 -2.52 16.81 10.31
CA VAL A 205 -1.92 17.72 11.30
C VAL A 205 -0.39 17.55 11.34
N ALA A 206 0.11 16.32 11.32
CA ALA A 206 1.55 16.04 11.26
C ALA A 206 2.19 16.58 9.97
N MET A 207 1.53 16.43 8.81
CA MET A 207 1.98 17.00 7.53
C MET A 207 2.04 18.52 7.59
N LEU A 208 1.00 19.18 8.12
CA LEU A 208 0.95 20.63 8.25
C LEU A 208 2.05 21.16 9.18
N MET A 209 2.29 20.47 10.31
CA MET A 209 3.42 20.79 11.18
C MET A 209 4.74 20.67 10.44
N ALA A 210 5.00 19.54 9.77
CA ALA A 210 6.23 19.32 9.03
C ALA A 210 6.43 20.38 7.92
N ALA A 211 5.39 20.70 7.16
CA ALA A 211 5.41 21.73 6.13
C ALA A 211 5.70 23.12 6.71
N GLY A 212 5.03 23.49 7.81
CA GLY A 212 5.26 24.76 8.50
C GLY A 212 6.71 24.90 8.97
N TRP A 213 7.29 23.84 9.53
CA TRP A 213 8.70 23.83 9.94
C TRP A 213 9.66 23.92 8.75
N MET A 214 9.38 23.25 7.64
CA MET A 214 10.18 23.38 6.41
C MET A 214 10.15 24.82 5.87
N VAL A 215 8.97 25.45 5.82
CA VAL A 215 8.83 26.85 5.39
C VAL A 215 9.62 27.79 6.31
N LEU A 216 9.49 27.61 7.63
CA LEU A 216 10.23 28.40 8.61
C LEU A 216 11.75 28.24 8.45
N ALA A 217 12.22 27.01 8.18
CA ALA A 217 13.63 26.74 7.92
C ALA A 217 14.12 27.40 6.62
N LEU A 218 13.30 27.42 5.56
CA LEU A 218 13.62 28.10 4.30
C LEU A 218 13.66 29.62 4.47
N LEU A 219 12.74 30.20 5.26
CA LEU A 219 12.74 31.64 5.55
C LEU A 219 13.97 32.08 6.35
N ARG A 220 14.47 31.24 7.26
CA ARG A 220 15.66 31.53 8.08
C ARG A 220 16.99 31.33 7.34
N ALA A 221 17.01 30.63 6.22
CA ALA A 221 18.22 30.33 5.46
C ALA A 221 18.19 30.98 4.06
N PRO A 222 18.48 32.29 3.95
CA PRO A 222 18.41 33.02 2.67
C PRO A 222 19.35 32.46 1.59
N HIS A 223 20.43 31.78 1.97
CA HIS A 223 21.35 31.12 1.03
C HIS A 223 20.77 29.87 0.35
N LEU A 224 19.72 29.25 0.91
CA LEU A 224 19.04 28.09 0.29
C LEU A 224 17.95 28.49 -0.72
N ARG A 225 17.45 29.74 -0.68
CA ARG A 225 16.43 30.25 -1.62
C ARG A 225 16.85 30.19 -3.08
N LYS A 226 18.16 30.25 -3.40
CA LYS A 226 18.66 30.24 -4.77
C LYS A 226 18.68 28.86 -5.44
N GLY A 227 18.53 27.75 -4.69
CA GLY A 227 18.67 26.38 -5.23
C GLY A 227 17.49 25.44 -5.01
N VAL A 228 16.51 25.79 -4.16
CA VAL A 228 15.45 24.87 -3.72
C VAL A 228 14.24 24.82 -4.67
N CYS A 229 14.10 25.76 -5.60
CA CYS A 229 12.99 25.76 -6.57
C CYS A 229 12.94 24.52 -7.49
N SER A 230 14.04 23.78 -7.69
CA SER A 230 14.00 22.54 -8.51
C SER A 230 13.75 21.25 -7.71
N ALA A 231 14.00 21.25 -6.40
CA ALA A 231 13.84 20.05 -5.56
C ALA A 231 12.43 19.93 -4.95
N PHE A 232 11.69 21.04 -4.86
CA PHE A 232 10.32 21.08 -4.35
C PHE A 232 9.26 20.58 -5.33
N LEU A 233 9.65 20.04 -6.49
CA LEU A 233 8.77 19.36 -7.45
C LEU A 233 8.52 17.87 -7.12
N PHE A 234 9.09 17.34 -6.04
CA PHE A 234 8.86 15.97 -5.58
C PHE A 234 7.69 15.70 -4.60
N PRO A 235 7.00 16.66 -3.95
CA PRO A 235 5.88 16.33 -3.07
C PRO A 235 4.58 16.03 -3.85
N SER A 236 4.50 16.37 -5.14
CA SER A 236 3.33 16.12 -5.98
C SER A 236 3.07 14.63 -6.23
N SER A 237 4.08 13.76 -6.19
CA SER A 237 3.88 12.31 -6.35
C SER A 237 3.32 11.61 -5.11
N LEU A 238 3.44 12.22 -3.92
CA LEU A 238 2.84 11.67 -2.69
C LEU A 238 1.34 12.00 -2.61
N ILE A 239 0.92 13.17 -3.10
CA ILE A 239 -0.49 13.59 -3.10
C ILE A 239 -1.33 12.76 -4.07
N PHE A 240 -0.76 12.30 -5.20
CA PHE A 240 -1.46 11.41 -6.12
C PHE A 240 -1.75 10.00 -5.55
N GLY A 241 -0.95 9.52 -4.58
CA GLY A 241 -1.22 8.26 -3.89
C GLY A 241 -2.42 8.30 -2.94
N PHE A 242 -2.65 9.44 -2.27
CA PHE A 242 -3.79 9.62 -1.37
C PHE A 242 -5.11 9.84 -2.11
N GLY A 243 -5.08 10.47 -3.28
CA GLY A 243 -6.28 10.68 -4.10
C GLY A 243 -6.90 9.39 -4.63
N LEU A 244 -6.07 8.38 -4.94
CA LEU A 244 -6.54 7.08 -5.45
C LEU A 244 -7.11 6.18 -4.34
N ASP A 245 -6.55 6.25 -3.12
CA ASP A 245 -7.05 5.47 -1.96
C ASP A 245 -8.44 5.96 -1.51
N VAL A 246 -8.68 7.28 -1.55
CA VAL A 246 -10.00 7.87 -1.25
C VAL A 246 -11.00 7.66 -2.39
N ALA A 247 -10.55 7.64 -3.66
CA ALA A 247 -11.43 7.42 -4.80
C ALA A 247 -11.86 5.95 -4.96
N ASN A 248 -11.01 4.99 -4.61
CA ASN A 248 -11.34 3.56 -4.73
C ASN A 248 -12.28 3.07 -3.61
N ARG A 249 -12.23 3.69 -2.43
CA ARG A 249 -12.99 3.26 -1.23
C ARG A 249 -14.43 3.81 -1.17
N ASN A 250 -14.79 4.74 -2.06
CA ASN A 250 -16.12 5.35 -2.16
C ASN A 250 -17.01 4.69 -3.24
N ARG A 251 -16.65 3.51 -3.77
CA ARG A 251 -17.55 2.81 -4.70
C ARG A 251 -18.76 2.31 -3.89
N PRO A 252 -19.99 2.79 -4.17
CA PRO A 252 -21.17 2.33 -3.46
C PRO A 252 -21.32 0.83 -3.72
N SER A 253 -21.39 0.06 -2.64
CA SER A 253 -21.86 -1.33 -2.67
C SER A 253 -23.26 -1.32 -3.28
N ALA A 254 -23.34 -1.63 -4.57
CA ALA A 254 -24.60 -1.92 -5.21
C ALA A 254 -25.23 -3.09 -4.44
N SER A 255 -26.43 -2.85 -3.94
CA SER A 255 -27.35 -3.89 -3.47
C SER A 255 -28.66 -3.75 -4.24
N PRO A 256 -29.44 -4.82 -4.39
CA PRO A 256 -29.13 -6.25 -4.26
C PRO A 256 -28.90 -6.94 -5.62
#